data_AF-A0A956B4I3-F1
#
_entry.id   AF-A0A956B4I3-F1
#
_cell.length_a   1.000
_cell.length_b   1.000
_cell.length_c   1.000
_cell.angle_alpha   90.00
_cell.angle_beta   90.00
_cell.angle_gamma   90.00
#
_symmetry.space_group_name_H-M   'P 1'
#
loop_
_entity.id
_entity.type
_entity.pdbx_description
1 polymer ?
#
loop_
_entity_poly.entity_id
_entity_poly.type
_entity_poly.pdbx_seq_one_letter_code
_entity_poly.pdbx_strand_id
1 'polypeptide(L)'
;MHAVALVVPLTLLAGSASGATPVVPGEVYPAGTRVAFPSLGLSFVIPDAFQGGLSPNGSVFLMGSDSEQGLVVGLADEGVTADALVEELSRPIPIDASTSLQPSGRAKQKGAEVSNRYSVRGDRGFAGWARARLFEGGVAVAFISLAPDAKAARRRLDAVFDGLQVLPKPRPAASASPWAARLAGNTLTYMKTKNGLSTKLHFQLCPDGRFLYSGSDGYLSGGFSASGRSSDQGTWSLEGDTLTFTWADGSVDRRTLTADGGKTFLNGVRWFVESGTNCN
;
A
#
# COMPACT_ATOMS: atom_id res chain seq x y z
N MET A 1 -17.48 1.00 -66.57
CA MET A 1 -16.98 1.74 -65.39
C MET A 1 -17.92 1.41 -64.23
N HIS A 2 -17.53 0.49 -63.34
CA HIS A 2 -18.32 0.10 -62.17
C HIS A 2 -17.49 0.39 -60.93
N ALA A 3 -18.04 1.21 -60.04
CA ALA A 3 -17.42 1.62 -58.79
C ALA A 3 -17.54 0.48 -57.77
N VAL A 4 -16.40 0.06 -57.21
CA VAL A 4 -16.33 -0.84 -56.06
C VAL A 4 -16.24 0.02 -54.81
N ALA A 5 -17.32 0.07 -54.03
CA ALA A 5 -17.35 0.74 -52.74
C ALA A 5 -16.59 -0.14 -51.72
N LEU A 6 -15.45 0.36 -51.25
CA LEU A 6 -14.65 -0.26 -50.20
C LEU A 6 -15.31 0.02 -48.84
N VAL A 7 -16.03 -0.95 -48.29
CA VAL A 7 -16.55 -0.88 -46.92
C VAL A 7 -15.41 -1.26 -45.97
N VAL A 8 -14.84 -0.25 -45.30
CA VAL A 8 -13.90 -0.46 -44.19
C VAL A 8 -14.71 -0.81 -42.95
N PRO A 9 -14.55 -2.00 -42.33
CA PRO A 9 -15.19 -2.30 -41.08
C PRO A 9 -14.55 -1.45 -39.98
N LEU A 10 -15.34 -0.53 -39.40
CA LEU A 10 -15.00 0.21 -38.20
C LEU A 10 -15.05 -0.76 -37.01
N THR A 11 -13.89 -1.29 -36.62
CA THR A 11 -13.77 -2.12 -35.42
C THR A 11 -14.02 -1.26 -34.19
N LEU A 12 -15.21 -1.39 -33.60
CA LEU A 12 -15.52 -0.86 -32.27
C LEU A 12 -14.57 -1.52 -31.26
N LEU A 13 -13.56 -0.78 -30.81
CA LEU A 13 -12.83 -1.08 -29.59
C LEU A 13 -13.84 -0.99 -28.44
N ALA A 14 -14.27 -2.15 -27.94
CA ALA A 14 -15.01 -2.23 -26.69
C ALA A 14 -14.13 -1.64 -25.59
N GLY A 15 -14.46 -0.42 -25.15
CA GLY A 15 -13.86 0.18 -23.98
C GLY A 15 -14.18 -0.70 -22.78
N SER A 16 -13.17 -1.34 -22.20
CA SER A 16 -13.29 -2.03 -20.91
C SER A 16 -13.88 -1.04 -19.91
N ALA A 17 -15.06 -1.37 -19.38
CA ALA A 17 -15.67 -0.61 -18.30
C ALA A 17 -14.63 -0.44 -17.18
N SER A 18 -14.43 0.81 -16.76
CA SER A 18 -13.51 1.25 -15.71
C SER A 18 -13.93 0.65 -14.36
N GLY A 19 -13.56 -0.61 -14.14
CA GLY A 19 -13.54 -1.23 -12.82
C GLY A 19 -12.27 -0.79 -12.09
N ALA A 20 -12.37 -0.57 -10.78
CA ALA A 20 -11.18 -0.36 -9.96
C ALA A 20 -10.36 -1.66 -9.93
N THR A 21 -9.10 -1.61 -10.35
CA THR A 21 -8.20 -2.76 -10.39
C THR A 21 -7.66 -3.03 -8.99
N PRO A 22 -7.90 -4.22 -8.39
CA PRO A 22 -7.30 -4.57 -7.11
C PRO A 22 -5.77 -4.47 -7.18
N VAL A 23 -5.20 -3.81 -6.17
CA VAL A 23 -3.76 -3.64 -6.06
C VAL A 23 -3.10 -4.96 -5.68
N VAL A 24 -2.05 -5.28 -6.41
CA VAL A 24 -1.19 -6.45 -6.21
C VAL A 24 0.20 -5.92 -5.85
N PRO A 25 0.75 -6.29 -4.67
CA PRO A 25 2.11 -5.93 -4.28
C PRO A 25 3.16 -6.25 -5.35
N GLY A 26 4.01 -5.27 -5.58
CA GLY A 26 5.08 -5.25 -6.59
C GLY A 26 4.59 -5.23 -8.03
N GLU A 27 3.30 -5.00 -8.30
CA GLU A 27 2.85 -4.57 -9.63
C GLU A 27 2.92 -3.05 -9.74
N VAL A 28 3.23 -2.58 -10.95
CA VAL A 28 3.25 -1.16 -11.29
C VAL A 28 2.09 -0.88 -12.22
N TYR A 29 1.37 0.18 -11.92
CA TYR A 29 0.17 0.62 -12.58
C TYR A 29 0.42 1.99 -13.22
N PRO A 30 0.03 2.20 -14.48
CA PRO A 30 0.26 3.47 -15.18
C PRO A 30 -0.74 4.55 -14.74
N ALA A 31 -0.45 5.79 -15.13
CA ALA A 31 -1.32 6.94 -14.98
C ALA A 31 -2.76 6.65 -15.44
N GLY A 32 -3.74 7.24 -14.77
CA GLY A 32 -5.17 7.08 -15.06
C GLY A 32 -5.77 5.76 -14.57
N THR A 33 -4.95 4.81 -14.10
CA THR A 33 -5.47 3.56 -13.54
C THR A 33 -6.16 3.82 -12.21
N ARG A 34 -7.41 3.38 -12.07
CA ARG A 34 -8.08 3.30 -10.76
C ARG A 34 -7.61 2.04 -10.05
N VAL A 35 -6.90 2.22 -8.95
CA VAL A 35 -6.38 1.15 -8.10
C VAL A 35 -7.25 0.99 -6.85
N ALA A 36 -7.55 -0.26 -6.47
CA ALA A 36 -8.40 -0.60 -5.33
C ALA A 36 -7.65 -1.35 -4.23
N PHE A 37 -8.00 -1.02 -2.99
CA PHE A 37 -7.60 -1.69 -1.76
C PHE A 37 -8.86 -2.23 -1.08
N PRO A 38 -9.38 -3.40 -1.51
CA PRO A 38 -10.64 -3.94 -1.01
C PRO A 38 -10.65 -4.16 0.51
N SER A 39 -9.51 -4.56 1.10
CA SER A 39 -9.37 -4.75 2.56
C SER A 39 -9.59 -3.46 3.33
N LEU A 40 -9.13 -2.33 2.79
CA LEU A 40 -9.33 -1.00 3.37
C LEU A 40 -10.69 -0.39 2.99
N GLY A 41 -11.37 -0.97 1.99
CA GLY A 41 -12.58 -0.39 1.40
C GLY A 41 -12.30 0.93 0.68
N LEU A 42 -11.16 1.06 -0.02
CA LEU A 42 -10.74 2.30 -0.66
C LEU A 42 -10.26 2.08 -2.10
N SER A 43 -10.37 3.10 -2.94
CA SER A 43 -9.71 3.16 -4.25
C SER A 43 -9.29 4.58 -4.58
N PHE A 44 -8.27 4.75 -5.42
CA PHE A 44 -7.91 6.05 -5.97
C PHE A 44 -7.40 5.91 -7.41
N VAL A 45 -7.25 7.04 -8.11
CA VAL A 45 -6.71 7.09 -9.47
C VAL A 45 -5.25 7.51 -9.39
N ILE A 46 -4.38 6.80 -10.13
CA ILE A 46 -2.98 7.22 -10.27
C ILE A 46 -2.94 8.51 -11.09
N PRO A 47 -2.37 9.61 -10.56
CA PRO A 47 -2.36 10.89 -11.26
C PRO A 47 -1.68 10.83 -12.62
N ASP A 48 -2.02 11.79 -13.48
CA ASP A 48 -1.35 11.98 -14.77
C ASP A 48 0.17 12.14 -14.58
N ALA A 49 0.93 11.60 -15.54
CA ALA A 49 2.40 11.55 -15.51
C ALA A 49 3.03 10.70 -14.38
N PHE A 50 2.24 10.08 -13.51
CA PHE A 50 2.73 9.16 -12.48
C PHE A 50 2.49 7.71 -12.87
N GLN A 51 3.38 6.85 -12.38
CA GLN A 51 3.14 5.42 -12.26
C GLN A 51 3.28 5.04 -10.80
N GLY A 52 2.50 4.06 -10.36
CA GLY A 52 2.38 3.72 -8.94
C GLY A 52 2.35 2.22 -8.70
N GLY A 53 2.83 1.78 -7.55
CA GLY A 53 2.77 0.39 -7.14
C GLY A 53 2.79 0.25 -5.63
N LEU A 54 2.08 -0.74 -5.12
CA LEU A 54 2.24 -1.15 -3.74
C LEU A 54 3.58 -1.85 -3.62
N SER A 55 4.39 -1.45 -2.64
CA SER A 55 5.63 -2.12 -2.31
C SER A 55 5.35 -3.62 -2.17
N PRO A 56 6.29 -4.49 -2.55
CA PRO A 56 5.99 -5.90 -2.54
C PRO A 56 5.72 -6.43 -1.11
N ASN A 57 6.21 -5.75 -0.07
CA ASN A 57 5.87 -6.04 1.33
C ASN A 57 4.43 -5.63 1.73
N GLY A 58 3.72 -4.88 0.88
CA GLY A 58 2.36 -4.44 1.12
C GLY A 58 2.21 -3.24 2.07
N SER A 59 3.30 -2.60 2.50
CA SER A 59 3.26 -1.56 3.54
C SER A 59 3.17 -0.12 3.01
N VAL A 60 3.70 0.15 1.80
CA VAL A 60 3.73 1.51 1.23
C VAL A 60 3.34 1.51 -0.23
N PHE A 61 2.47 2.43 -0.64
CA PHE A 61 2.20 2.65 -2.07
C PHE A 61 3.13 3.75 -2.61
N LEU A 62 4.01 3.42 -3.54
CA LEU A 62 4.96 4.37 -4.10
C LEU A 62 4.48 4.83 -5.46
N MET A 63 4.51 6.14 -5.71
CA MET A 63 4.29 6.73 -7.03
C MET A 63 5.47 7.60 -7.43
N GLY A 64 5.93 7.44 -8.65
CA GLY A 64 7.00 8.22 -9.26
C GLY A 64 6.63 8.66 -10.67
N SER A 65 7.41 9.59 -11.21
CA SER A 65 7.23 10.11 -12.57
C SER A 65 8.58 10.16 -13.27
N ASP A 66 8.60 9.83 -14.56
CA ASP A 66 9.79 9.98 -15.40
C ASP A 66 9.95 11.42 -15.92
N SER A 67 8.89 12.22 -15.86
CA SER A 67 8.86 13.62 -16.35
C SER A 67 8.79 14.65 -15.23
N GLU A 68 8.36 14.27 -14.02
CA GLU A 68 8.32 15.13 -12.85
C GLU A 68 9.27 14.65 -11.75
N GLN A 69 10.08 15.57 -11.20
CA GLN A 69 10.97 15.24 -10.08
C GLN A 69 10.21 15.01 -8.78
N GLY A 70 10.64 14.00 -8.02
CA GLY A 70 10.12 13.65 -6.70
C GLY A 70 9.23 12.42 -6.71
N LEU A 71 8.51 12.18 -5.62
CA LEU A 71 7.73 10.97 -5.41
C LEU A 71 6.50 11.23 -4.54
N VAL A 72 5.57 10.29 -4.52
CA VAL A 72 4.48 10.22 -3.55
C VAL A 72 4.52 8.88 -2.85
N VAL A 73 4.45 8.89 -1.51
CA VAL A 73 4.30 7.70 -0.67
C VAL A 73 2.88 7.70 -0.12
N GLY A 74 2.16 6.60 -0.27
CA GLY A 74 0.89 6.31 0.34
C GLY A 74 1.04 5.31 1.48
N LEU A 75 0.39 5.61 2.59
CA LEU A 75 0.36 4.82 3.82
C LEU A 75 -1.09 4.64 4.24
N ALA A 76 -1.40 3.51 4.87
CA ALA A 76 -2.72 3.26 5.40
C ALA A 76 -2.62 2.47 6.70
N ASP A 77 -3.36 2.91 7.70
CA ASP A 77 -3.41 2.29 9.02
C ASP A 77 -4.87 2.16 9.48
N GLU A 78 -5.18 1.14 10.28
CA GLU A 78 -6.49 0.95 10.90
C GLU A 78 -6.43 1.26 12.41
N GLY A 79 -7.57 1.54 13.03
CA GLY A 79 -7.65 1.84 14.47
C GLY A 79 -7.07 3.21 14.86
N VAL A 80 -6.80 4.08 13.89
CA VAL A 80 -6.21 5.41 14.11
C VAL A 80 -7.27 6.40 14.57
N THR A 81 -6.93 7.24 15.55
CA THR A 81 -7.75 8.37 15.97
C THR A 81 -7.33 9.66 15.27
N ALA A 82 -8.22 10.66 15.23
CA ALA A 82 -7.89 11.95 14.63
C ALA A 82 -6.71 12.64 15.34
N ASP A 83 -6.65 12.55 16.68
CA ASP A 83 -5.56 13.13 17.47
C ASP A 83 -4.23 12.41 17.21
N ALA A 84 -4.24 11.07 17.14
CA ALA A 84 -3.05 10.30 16.80
C ALA A 84 -2.53 10.65 15.40
N LEU A 85 -3.44 10.88 14.44
CA LEU A 85 -3.06 11.29 13.09
C LEU A 85 -2.47 12.71 13.05
N VAL A 86 -2.99 13.64 13.86
CA VAL A 86 -2.41 14.98 14.03
C VAL A 86 -1.03 14.91 14.65
N GLU A 87 -0.85 14.08 15.69
CA GLU A 87 0.44 13.87 16.33
C GLU A 87 1.44 13.29 15.33
N GLU A 88 1.07 12.23 14.63
CA GLU A 88 1.94 11.55 13.67
C GLU A 88 2.41 12.50 12.56
N LEU A 89 1.48 13.23 11.93
CA LEU A 89 1.84 14.22 10.90
C LEU A 89 2.51 15.49 11.45
N SER A 90 2.74 15.58 12.77
CA SER A 90 3.51 16.66 13.40
C SER A 90 4.93 16.23 13.79
N ARG A 91 5.32 14.98 13.53
CA ARG A 91 6.64 14.44 13.87
C ARG A 91 7.58 14.42 12.65
N PRO A 92 8.91 14.41 12.87
CA PRO A 92 9.85 14.14 11.80
C PRO A 92 9.66 12.73 11.24
N ILE A 93 9.66 12.61 9.90
CA ILE A 93 9.52 11.32 9.22
C ILE A 93 10.88 10.94 8.63
N PRO A 94 11.56 9.90 9.15
CA PRO A 94 12.80 9.42 8.55
C PRO A 94 12.52 8.79 7.18
N ILE A 95 13.32 9.14 6.18
CA ILE A 95 13.31 8.47 4.86
C ILE A 95 14.46 7.45 4.81
N ASP A 96 15.64 7.86 5.25
CA ASP A 96 16.83 7.04 5.37
C ASP A 96 17.72 7.53 6.54
N ALA A 97 18.94 7.00 6.66
CA ALA A 97 19.86 7.33 7.76
C ALA A 97 20.30 8.81 7.80
N SER A 98 20.25 9.51 6.67
CA SER A 98 20.69 10.91 6.51
C SER A 98 19.56 11.87 6.12
N THR A 99 18.46 11.33 5.59
CA THR A 99 17.35 12.10 5.02
C THR A 99 16.11 11.97 5.89
N SER A 100 15.51 13.10 6.25
CA SER A 100 14.25 13.12 7.00
C SER A 100 13.38 14.31 6.62
N LEU A 101 12.07 14.12 6.70
CA LEU A 101 11.10 15.19 6.56
C LEU A 101 10.91 15.87 7.91
N GLN A 102 11.15 17.18 7.92
CA GLN A 102 11.01 18.01 9.10
C GLN A 102 9.71 18.81 8.99
N PRO A 103 8.74 18.61 9.90
CA PRO A 103 7.47 19.31 9.84
C PRO A 103 7.67 20.81 10.04
N SER A 104 6.94 21.63 9.27
CA SER A 104 6.99 23.10 9.37
C SER A 104 6.25 23.64 10.61
N GLY A 105 5.65 22.76 11.41
CA GLY A 105 4.86 23.08 12.58
C GLY A 105 3.92 21.92 12.92
N ARG A 106 2.97 22.18 13.82
CA ARG A 106 1.89 21.22 14.11
C ARG A 106 0.99 21.04 12.88
N ALA A 107 0.58 19.80 12.63
CA ALA A 107 -0.35 19.47 11.55
C ALA A 107 -1.68 20.21 11.72
N LYS A 108 -2.26 20.61 10.59
CA LYS A 108 -3.56 21.30 10.53
C LYS A 108 -4.66 20.29 10.27
N GLN A 109 -5.66 20.27 11.13
CA GLN A 109 -6.85 19.44 10.95
C GLN A 109 -8.04 20.28 10.44
N LYS A 110 -8.78 19.73 9.49
CA LYS A 110 -10.06 20.26 9.01
C LYS A 110 -11.03 19.10 8.81
N GLY A 111 -11.95 18.93 9.76
CA GLY A 111 -12.85 17.77 9.77
C GLY A 111 -12.05 16.47 9.89
N ALA A 112 -12.27 15.55 8.95
CA ALA A 112 -11.58 14.26 8.88
C ALA A 112 -10.20 14.32 8.20
N GLU A 113 -9.77 15.50 7.72
CA GLU A 113 -8.48 15.64 7.04
C GLU A 113 -7.43 16.29 7.93
N VAL A 114 -6.22 15.76 7.87
CA VAL A 114 -5.03 16.27 8.54
C VAL A 114 -3.97 16.55 7.49
N SER A 115 -3.26 17.67 7.59
CA SER A 115 -2.20 18.01 6.63
C SER A 115 -1.04 18.74 7.28
N ASN A 116 0.16 18.57 6.72
CA ASN A 116 1.32 19.33 7.14
C ASN A 116 2.28 19.59 5.98
N ARG A 117 3.07 20.66 6.11
CA ARG A 117 4.18 20.98 5.21
C ARG A 117 5.47 20.46 5.84
N TYR A 118 6.39 20.00 5.00
CA TYR A 118 7.71 19.54 5.44
C TYR A 118 8.82 20.23 4.66
N SER A 119 9.95 20.45 5.32
CA SER A 119 11.25 20.62 4.66
C SER A 119 12.00 19.30 4.66
N VAL A 120 12.92 19.11 3.70
CA VAL A 120 13.77 17.92 3.66
C VAL A 120 15.11 18.25 4.30
N ARG A 121 15.45 17.55 5.38
CA ARG A 121 16.78 17.60 5.98
C ARG A 121 17.64 16.56 5.26
N GLY A 122 18.84 16.95 4.83
CA GLY A 122 19.75 16.09 4.05
C GLY A 122 19.73 16.40 2.55
N ASP A 123 18.66 17.03 2.05
CA ASP A 123 18.53 17.44 0.65
C ASP A 123 17.88 18.83 0.56
N ARG A 124 18.59 19.81 -0.03
CA ARG A 124 18.11 21.20 -0.15
C ARG A 124 17.22 21.44 -1.37
N GLY A 125 17.08 20.45 -2.26
CA GLY A 125 16.35 20.57 -3.52
C GLY A 125 14.86 20.25 -3.44
N PHE A 126 14.37 19.72 -2.31
CA PHE A 126 13.00 19.25 -2.18
C PHE A 126 12.24 19.89 -1.00
N ALA A 127 10.93 19.95 -1.16
CA ALA A 127 9.97 20.23 -0.11
C ALA A 127 8.91 19.13 -0.05
N GLY A 128 8.38 18.90 1.14
CA GLY A 128 7.35 17.90 1.38
C GLY A 128 5.99 18.51 1.67
N TRP A 129 4.94 17.77 1.32
CA TRP A 129 3.58 17.99 1.81
C TRP A 129 2.98 16.64 2.19
N ALA A 130 2.32 16.56 3.33
CA ALA A 130 1.52 15.39 3.69
C ALA A 130 0.05 15.78 3.84
N ARG A 131 -0.83 14.89 3.40
CA ARG A 131 -2.26 14.98 3.62
C ARG A 131 -2.76 13.59 3.97
N ALA A 132 -3.58 13.51 5.01
CA ALA A 132 -4.21 12.29 5.45
C ALA A 132 -5.71 12.52 5.63
N ARG A 133 -6.50 11.46 5.44
CA ARG A 133 -7.94 11.45 5.69
C ARG A 133 -8.29 10.26 6.56
N LEU A 134 -9.02 10.50 7.64
CA LEU A 134 -9.61 9.49 8.50
C LEU A 134 -11.00 9.11 7.97
N PHE A 135 -11.25 7.81 7.84
CA PHE A 135 -12.52 7.24 7.42
C PHE A 135 -13.22 6.55 8.60
N GLU A 136 -14.49 6.20 8.40
CA GLU A 136 -15.25 5.44 9.39
C GLU A 136 -14.56 4.10 9.72
N GLY A 137 -14.66 3.70 10.99
CA GLY A 137 -13.98 2.50 11.50
C GLY A 137 -12.48 2.69 11.77
N GLY A 138 -11.99 3.93 11.80
CA GLY A 138 -10.60 4.24 12.20
C GLY A 138 -9.56 3.97 11.11
N VAL A 139 -9.98 3.84 9.85
CA VAL A 139 -9.05 3.68 8.73
C VAL A 139 -8.50 5.05 8.35
N ALA A 140 -7.20 5.27 8.50
CA ALA A 140 -6.51 6.47 8.04
C ALA A 140 -5.72 6.15 6.77
N VAL A 141 -5.82 7.02 5.76
CA VAL A 141 -4.91 6.98 4.60
C VAL A 141 -4.17 8.29 4.51
N ALA A 142 -2.84 8.21 4.48
CA ALA A 142 -1.94 9.33 4.34
C ALA A 142 -1.19 9.24 3.02
N PHE A 143 -1.04 10.36 2.33
CA PHE A 143 -0.10 10.50 1.24
C PHE A 143 0.89 11.62 1.55
N ILE A 144 2.17 11.36 1.28
CA ILE A 144 3.28 12.28 1.45
C ILE A 144 3.92 12.48 0.08
N SER A 145 3.96 13.72 -0.39
CA SER A 145 4.62 14.06 -1.66
C SER A 145 5.89 14.84 -1.40
N LEU A 146 6.96 14.46 -2.11
CA LEU A 146 8.19 15.21 -2.24
C LEU A 146 8.26 15.79 -3.65
N ALA A 147 8.58 17.07 -3.76
CA ALA A 147 8.69 17.79 -5.02
C ALA A 147 9.71 18.94 -4.88
N PRO A 148 10.15 19.56 -5.99
CA PRO A 148 11.07 20.71 -5.93
C PRO A 148 10.54 21.88 -5.07
N ASP A 149 9.21 22.00 -4.94
CA ASP A 149 8.59 22.97 -4.06
C ASP A 149 7.28 22.43 -3.44
N ALA A 150 6.85 23.06 -2.34
CA ALA A 150 5.69 22.60 -1.58
C ALA A 150 4.35 22.77 -2.32
N LYS A 151 4.27 23.70 -3.29
CA LYS A 151 3.07 23.91 -4.11
C LYS A 151 2.93 22.76 -5.11
N ALA A 152 4.02 22.32 -5.73
CA ALA A 152 4.06 21.14 -6.57
C ALA A 152 3.68 19.87 -5.78
N ALA A 153 4.29 19.67 -4.59
CA ALA A 153 3.97 18.54 -3.71
C ALA A 153 2.49 18.51 -3.33
N ARG A 154 1.93 19.67 -2.94
CA ARG A 154 0.50 19.79 -2.61
C ARG A 154 -0.40 19.47 -3.80
N ARG A 155 -0.10 20.02 -4.99
CA ARG A 155 -0.89 19.77 -6.21
C ARG A 155 -1.01 18.28 -6.54
N ARG A 156 0.08 17.52 -6.35
CA ARG A 156 0.09 16.06 -6.57
C ARG A 156 -0.86 15.36 -5.60
N LEU A 157 -0.83 15.76 -4.34
CA LEU A 157 -1.74 15.20 -3.34
C LEU A 157 -3.19 15.58 -3.59
N ASP A 158 -3.46 16.80 -4.04
CA ASP A 158 -4.82 17.21 -4.43
C ASP A 158 -5.36 16.27 -5.53
N ALA A 159 -4.56 15.97 -6.56
CA ALA A 159 -4.96 15.03 -7.62
C ALA A 159 -5.25 13.60 -7.10
N VAL A 160 -4.45 13.09 -6.16
CA VAL A 160 -4.70 11.76 -5.54
C VAL A 160 -5.99 11.77 -4.72
N PHE A 161 -6.20 12.80 -3.89
CA PHE A 161 -7.36 12.90 -3.02
C PHE A 161 -8.67 13.21 -3.77
N ASP A 162 -8.60 13.87 -4.93
CA ASP A 162 -9.75 14.08 -5.82
C ASP A 162 -10.22 12.75 -6.45
N GLY A 163 -9.30 11.80 -6.67
CA GLY A 163 -9.60 10.46 -7.19
C GLY A 163 -10.04 9.43 -6.13
N LEU A 164 -9.89 9.76 -4.84
CA LEU A 164 -10.11 8.85 -3.70
C LEU A 164 -11.61 8.56 -3.48
N GLN A 165 -11.95 7.28 -3.45
CA GLN A 165 -13.32 6.79 -3.29
C GLN A 165 -13.38 5.68 -2.23
N VAL A 166 -14.45 5.68 -1.43
CA VAL A 166 -14.78 4.59 -0.52
C VAL A 166 -15.49 3.49 -1.31
N LEU A 167 -15.01 2.25 -1.16
CA LEU A 167 -15.62 1.05 -1.70
C LEU A 167 -16.50 0.40 -0.63
N PRO A 168 -17.57 -0.32 -1.01
CA PRO A 168 -18.30 -1.19 -0.10
C PRO A 168 -17.34 -2.23 0.48
N LYS A 169 -17.24 -2.32 1.82
CA LYS A 169 -16.41 -3.36 2.47
C LYS A 169 -17.02 -4.75 2.17
N PRO A 170 -16.24 -5.72 1.67
CA PRO A 170 -16.72 -7.09 1.54
C PRO A 170 -17.17 -7.63 2.91
N ARG A 171 -18.38 -8.19 2.99
CA ARG A 171 -18.87 -8.84 4.20
C ARG A 171 -18.09 -10.15 4.40
N PRO A 172 -17.47 -10.40 5.57
CA PRO A 172 -16.83 -11.68 5.84
C PRO A 172 -17.85 -12.82 5.72
N ALA A 173 -17.50 -13.89 5.01
CA ALA A 173 -18.27 -15.12 5.02
C ALA A 173 -17.92 -15.90 6.29
N ALA A 174 -18.93 -16.21 7.12
CA ALA A 174 -18.75 -17.01 8.32
C ALA A 174 -18.70 -18.50 7.95
N SER A 175 -17.52 -19.12 8.05
CA SER A 175 -17.34 -20.56 7.99
C SER A 175 -16.19 -20.98 8.91
N ALA A 176 -16.26 -22.20 9.47
CA ALA A 176 -15.14 -22.78 10.20
C ALA A 176 -13.97 -22.93 9.24
N SER A 177 -12.89 -22.20 9.51
CA SER A 177 -11.84 -21.96 8.54
C SER A 177 -10.96 -23.19 8.31
N PRO A 178 -10.86 -23.74 7.09
CA PRO A 178 -9.90 -24.81 6.78
C PRO A 178 -8.44 -24.34 6.91
N TRP A 179 -8.22 -23.03 7.09
CA TRP A 179 -6.90 -22.43 7.21
C TRP A 179 -6.18 -22.72 8.51
N ALA A 180 -6.90 -22.97 9.61
CA ALA A 180 -6.29 -23.16 10.92
C ALA A 180 -5.23 -24.27 10.91
N ALA A 181 -5.58 -25.44 10.36
CA ALA A 181 -4.66 -26.57 10.24
C ALA A 181 -3.52 -26.34 9.23
N ARG A 182 -3.76 -25.49 8.23
CA ARG A 182 -2.76 -25.17 7.20
C ARG A 182 -1.75 -24.12 7.66
N LEU A 183 -2.13 -23.23 8.55
CA LEU A 183 -1.34 -22.08 8.95
C LEU A 183 -0.64 -22.27 10.30
N ALA A 184 -1.31 -22.89 11.29
CA ALA A 184 -0.73 -23.09 12.61
C ALA A 184 0.54 -23.97 12.53
N GLY A 185 1.64 -23.47 13.07
CA GLY A 185 2.94 -24.16 13.07
C GLY A 185 3.73 -24.06 11.76
N ASN A 186 3.32 -23.19 10.83
CA ASN A 186 3.97 -23.01 9.54
C ASN A 186 4.44 -21.57 9.33
N THR A 187 5.32 -21.39 8.35
CA THR A 187 5.82 -20.09 7.92
C THR A 187 5.16 -19.67 6.62
N LEU A 188 4.61 -18.45 6.57
CA LEU A 188 4.21 -17.78 5.36
C LEU A 188 5.40 -16.99 4.80
N THR A 189 5.87 -17.39 3.63
CA THR A 189 6.97 -16.75 2.91
C THR A 189 6.47 -16.06 1.66
N TYR A 190 6.84 -14.78 1.50
CA TYR A 190 6.62 -14.02 0.28
C TYR A 190 7.96 -13.58 -0.29
N MET A 191 8.13 -13.73 -1.60
CA MET A 191 9.31 -13.28 -2.32
C MET A 191 8.89 -12.73 -3.68
N LYS A 192 9.35 -11.53 -4.02
CA LYS A 192 9.14 -10.94 -5.35
C LYS A 192 10.30 -10.04 -5.73
N THR A 193 10.77 -10.18 -6.96
CA THR A 193 11.73 -9.26 -7.57
C THR A 193 11.19 -8.82 -8.92
N LYS A 194 10.96 -7.51 -9.12
CA LYS A 194 10.45 -6.95 -10.37
C LYS A 194 10.80 -5.46 -10.47
N ASN A 195 11.24 -5.00 -11.65
CA ASN A 195 11.46 -3.58 -11.97
C ASN A 195 12.28 -2.81 -10.92
N GLY A 196 13.41 -3.39 -10.47
CA GLY A 196 14.27 -2.76 -9.46
C GLY A 196 13.77 -2.86 -8.02
N LEU A 197 12.54 -3.35 -7.79
CA LEU A 197 12.04 -3.71 -6.46
C LEU A 197 12.37 -5.18 -6.15
N SER A 198 12.86 -5.46 -4.94
CA SER A 198 13.02 -6.80 -4.39
C SER A 198 12.54 -6.84 -2.96
N THR A 199 11.73 -7.84 -2.62
CA THR A 199 11.23 -8.04 -1.26
C THR A 199 11.25 -9.51 -0.89
N LYS A 200 11.54 -9.76 0.37
CA LYS A 200 11.38 -11.05 1.03
C LYS A 200 10.74 -10.84 2.41
N LEU A 201 9.60 -11.48 2.65
CA LEU A 201 8.88 -11.46 3.93
C LEU A 201 8.70 -12.87 4.48
N HIS A 202 8.72 -12.98 5.80
CA HIS A 202 8.36 -14.18 6.54
C HIS A 202 7.43 -13.84 7.71
N PHE A 203 6.33 -14.58 7.83
CA PHE A 203 5.52 -14.66 9.03
C PHE A 203 5.55 -16.09 9.54
N GLN A 204 6.18 -16.33 10.68
CA GLN A 204 6.15 -17.63 11.35
C GLN A 204 4.95 -17.67 12.27
N LEU A 205 3.96 -18.52 11.99
CA LEU A 205 2.70 -18.59 12.71
C LEU A 205 2.75 -19.69 13.77
N CYS A 206 3.03 -19.31 15.02
CA CYS A 206 3.14 -20.25 16.12
C CYS A 206 1.77 -20.89 16.42
N PRO A 207 1.71 -22.19 16.77
CA PRO A 207 0.45 -22.87 17.12
C PRO A 207 -0.29 -22.26 18.32
N ASP A 208 0.43 -21.54 19.19
CA ASP A 208 -0.11 -20.87 20.38
C ASP A 208 -0.76 -19.50 20.06
N GLY A 209 -0.84 -19.13 18.78
CA GLY A 209 -1.42 -17.86 18.34
C GLY A 209 -0.43 -16.69 18.32
N ARG A 210 0.86 -16.89 18.57
CA ARG A 210 1.90 -15.87 18.35
C ARG A 210 2.42 -15.88 16.91
N PHE A 211 2.97 -14.78 16.43
CA PHE A 211 3.75 -14.78 15.20
C PHE A 211 5.08 -14.03 15.34
N LEU A 212 6.06 -14.44 14.52
CA LEU A 212 7.33 -13.72 14.32
C LEU A 212 7.39 -13.23 12.87
N TYR A 213 7.69 -11.95 12.68
CA TYR A 213 7.81 -11.30 11.39
C TYR A 213 9.26 -10.93 11.09
N SER A 214 9.67 -11.13 9.83
CA SER A 214 10.89 -10.53 9.29
C SER A 214 10.68 -10.15 7.84
N GLY A 215 11.23 -8.99 7.46
CA GLY A 215 11.13 -8.44 6.12
C GLY A 215 12.44 -7.82 5.66
N SER A 216 12.70 -7.91 4.37
CA SER A 216 13.76 -7.15 3.70
C SER A 216 13.26 -6.64 2.37
N ASP A 217 13.52 -5.37 2.08
CA ASP A 217 13.12 -4.67 0.87
C ASP A 217 14.31 -3.97 0.22
N GLY A 218 14.27 -3.86 -1.10
CA GLY A 218 15.20 -3.09 -1.92
C GLY A 218 14.46 -2.42 -3.07
N TYR A 219 14.84 -1.19 -3.41
CA TYR A 219 14.33 -0.43 -4.54
C TYR A 219 15.48 0.21 -5.30
N LEU A 220 15.38 0.22 -6.64
CA LEU A 220 16.30 0.88 -7.54
C LEU A 220 15.52 1.50 -8.71
N SER A 221 15.63 2.82 -8.90
CA SER A 221 15.10 3.53 -10.08
C SER A 221 15.81 4.85 -10.31
N GLY A 222 16.12 5.18 -11.58
CA GLY A 222 16.51 6.54 -12.00
C GLY A 222 17.67 7.19 -11.22
N GLY A 223 18.59 6.42 -10.64
CA GLY A 223 19.70 6.91 -9.80
C GLY A 223 19.42 6.96 -8.29
N PHE A 224 18.20 6.60 -7.85
CA PHE A 224 17.83 6.44 -6.45
C PHE A 224 17.82 4.96 -6.05
N SER A 225 18.41 4.65 -4.89
CA SER A 225 18.34 3.32 -4.27
C SER A 225 17.93 3.41 -2.81
N ALA A 226 17.10 2.47 -2.38
CA ALA A 226 16.69 2.35 -0.98
C ALA A 226 16.68 0.87 -0.58
N SER A 227 17.02 0.57 0.67
CA SER A 227 16.93 -0.77 1.23
C SER A 227 16.47 -0.73 2.67
N GLY A 228 15.59 -1.64 3.04
CA GLY A 228 15.04 -1.75 4.40
C GLY A 228 15.14 -3.17 4.93
N ARG A 229 15.30 -3.30 6.24
CA ARG A 229 15.08 -4.54 6.98
C ARG A 229 14.13 -4.25 8.12
N SER A 230 13.22 -5.16 8.39
CA SER A 230 12.27 -5.07 9.48
C SER A 230 12.13 -6.42 10.18
N SER A 231 11.86 -6.38 11.47
CA SER A 231 11.53 -7.56 12.28
C SER A 231 10.57 -7.12 13.37
N ASP A 232 9.57 -7.94 13.65
CA ASP A 232 8.58 -7.64 14.68
C ASP A 232 7.88 -8.94 15.12
N GLN A 233 6.95 -8.84 16.06
CA GLN A 233 6.18 -9.95 16.57
C GLN A 233 4.79 -9.52 17.04
N GLY A 234 3.92 -10.49 17.24
CA GLY A 234 2.58 -10.22 17.75
C GLY A 234 1.75 -11.48 17.93
N THR A 235 0.44 -11.34 17.85
CA THR A 235 -0.52 -12.45 17.85
C THR A 235 -1.26 -12.53 16.53
N TRP A 236 -1.69 -13.73 16.16
CA TRP A 236 -2.51 -13.95 14.99
C TRP A 236 -3.78 -14.72 15.36
N SER A 237 -4.83 -14.50 14.58
CA SER A 237 -6.09 -15.20 14.72
C SER A 237 -6.75 -15.41 13.37
N LEU A 238 -7.68 -16.37 13.30
CA LEU A 238 -8.47 -16.65 12.12
C LEU A 238 -9.95 -16.51 12.43
N GLU A 239 -10.65 -15.78 11.57
CA GLU A 239 -12.11 -15.72 11.54
C GLU A 239 -12.56 -15.99 10.10
N GLY A 240 -13.08 -17.19 9.83
CA GLY A 240 -13.33 -17.65 8.46
C GLY A 240 -12.07 -17.56 7.60
N ASP A 241 -12.19 -16.96 6.43
CA ASP A 241 -11.05 -16.71 5.54
C ASP A 241 -10.24 -15.46 5.92
N THR A 242 -10.44 -14.86 7.10
CA THR A 242 -9.70 -13.66 7.51
C THR A 242 -8.61 -14.02 8.51
N LEU A 243 -7.35 -13.84 8.10
CA LEU A 243 -6.18 -13.84 8.98
C LEU A 243 -5.97 -12.45 9.55
N THR A 244 -5.95 -12.34 10.87
CA THR A 244 -5.71 -11.08 11.57
C THR A 244 -4.39 -11.18 12.31
N PHE A 245 -3.47 -10.26 12.04
CA PHE A 245 -2.27 -10.01 12.84
C PHE A 245 -2.53 -8.85 13.78
N THR A 246 -2.23 -9.02 15.06
CA THR A 246 -2.19 -7.94 16.05
C THR A 246 -0.75 -7.77 16.47
N TRP A 247 -0.14 -6.64 16.11
CA TRP A 247 1.28 -6.36 16.35
C TRP A 247 1.51 -5.95 17.81
N ALA A 248 2.77 -5.93 18.23
CA ALA A 248 3.15 -5.56 19.60
C ALA A 248 2.74 -4.13 19.99
N ASP A 249 2.63 -3.23 19.00
CA ASP A 249 2.16 -1.84 19.18
C ASP A 249 0.63 -1.73 19.26
N GLY A 250 -0.09 -2.83 19.12
CA GLY A 250 -1.56 -2.89 19.12
C GLY A 250 -2.20 -2.59 17.76
N SER A 251 -1.42 -2.29 16.73
CA SER A 251 -1.93 -2.17 15.36
C SER A 251 -2.44 -3.53 14.87
N VAL A 252 -3.41 -3.49 13.95
CA VAL A 252 -4.09 -4.69 13.45
C VAL A 252 -4.01 -4.72 11.93
N ASP A 253 -3.49 -5.82 11.38
CA ASP A 253 -3.43 -6.09 9.94
C ASP A 253 -4.33 -7.29 9.60
N ARG A 254 -5.32 -7.08 8.73
CA ARG A 254 -6.28 -8.10 8.29
C ARG A 254 -6.05 -8.49 6.83
N ARG A 255 -5.94 -9.80 6.60
CA ARG A 255 -5.69 -10.41 5.30
C ARG A 255 -6.74 -11.46 4.99
N THR A 256 -7.41 -11.34 3.85
CA THR A 256 -8.29 -12.38 3.30
C THR A 256 -7.45 -13.48 2.67
N LEU A 257 -7.70 -14.71 3.08
CA LEU A 257 -7.07 -15.92 2.60
C LEU A 257 -7.87 -16.51 1.44
N THR A 258 -7.18 -16.88 0.37
CA THR A 258 -7.76 -17.69 -0.70
C THR A 258 -6.82 -18.82 -1.10
N ALA A 259 -7.41 -19.93 -1.56
CA ALA A 259 -6.67 -21.08 -2.07
C ALA A 259 -7.01 -21.28 -3.54
N ASP A 260 -5.99 -21.38 -4.40
CA ASP A 260 -6.15 -21.70 -5.81
C ASP A 260 -5.01 -22.64 -6.27
N GLY A 261 -5.38 -23.78 -6.86
CA GLY A 261 -4.43 -24.80 -7.30
C GLY A 261 -3.43 -25.26 -6.22
N GLY A 262 -3.87 -25.33 -4.96
CA GLY A 262 -3.04 -25.69 -3.81
C GLY A 262 -2.09 -24.59 -3.31
N LYS A 263 -2.10 -23.41 -3.92
CA LYS A 263 -1.33 -22.23 -3.50
C LYS A 263 -2.15 -21.39 -2.52
N THR A 264 -1.46 -20.73 -1.61
CA THR A 264 -2.07 -19.82 -0.63
C THR A 264 -1.92 -18.40 -1.10
N PHE A 265 -2.97 -17.60 -0.92
CA PHE A 265 -2.97 -16.20 -1.25
C PHE A 265 -3.49 -15.38 -0.07
N LEU A 266 -2.83 -14.26 0.23
CA LEU A 266 -3.29 -13.27 1.20
C LEU A 266 -3.61 -12.01 0.41
N ASN A 267 -4.86 -11.53 0.49
CA ASN A 267 -5.38 -10.41 -0.31
C ASN A 267 -5.10 -10.57 -1.82
N GLY A 268 -5.19 -11.80 -2.35
CA GLY A 268 -4.92 -12.11 -3.76
C GLY A 268 -3.45 -12.24 -4.14
N VAL A 269 -2.53 -12.15 -3.18
CA VAL A 269 -1.08 -12.22 -3.39
C VAL A 269 -0.58 -13.59 -3.01
N ARG A 270 0.22 -14.25 -3.84
CA ARG A 270 0.70 -15.60 -3.54
C ARG A 270 1.70 -15.59 -2.39
N TRP A 271 1.47 -16.46 -1.41
CA TRP A 271 2.39 -16.81 -0.33
C TRP A 271 2.73 -18.30 -0.38
N PHE A 272 3.97 -18.62 -0.04
CA PHE A 272 4.42 -19.99 0.18
C PHE A 272 4.15 -20.36 1.63
N VAL A 273 3.58 -21.55 1.86
CA VAL A 273 3.42 -22.11 3.20
C VAL A 273 4.51 -23.16 3.36
N GLU A 274 5.42 -22.92 4.29
CA GLU A 274 6.58 -23.78 4.56
C GLU A 274 6.40 -24.42 5.93
N SER A 275 6.67 -25.72 6.03
CA SER A 275 6.57 -26.44 7.30
C SER A 275 7.61 -25.95 8.30
N GLY A 276 7.16 -25.68 9.52
CA GLY A 276 8.03 -25.34 10.63
C GLY A 276 8.03 -23.85 11.00
N THR A 277 8.34 -23.60 12.26
CA THR A 277 8.54 -22.27 12.85
C THR A 277 9.66 -22.36 13.88
N ASN A 278 10.30 -21.23 14.18
CA ASN A 278 11.29 -21.09 15.25
C ASN A 278 10.64 -20.61 16.56
N CYS A 279 9.38 -20.98 16.79
CA CYS A 279 8.64 -20.61 18.00
C CYS A 279 9.13 -21.47 19.18
N ASN A 280 10.16 -20.99 19.88
CA ASN A 280 10.59 -21.51 21.18
C ASN A 280 10.03 -20.66 22.32
#